data_AF-A0A9Q9HZP7-F1
#
_entry.id   AF-A0A9Q9HZP7-F1
#
_cell.length_a   1.000
_cell.length_b   1.000
_cell.length_c   1.000
_cell.angle_alpha   90.00
_cell.angle_beta   90.00
_cell.angle_gamma   90.00
#
_symmetry.space_group_name_H-M   'P 1'
#
loop_
_entity.id
_entity.type
_entity.pdbx_description
1 polymer ?
#
loop_
_entity_poly.entity_id
_entity_poly.type
_entity_poly.pdbx_seq_one_letter_code
_entity_poly.pdbx_strand_id
1 'polypeptide(L)'
;MIAPGCQVVLDERQFPILLEYLERIAEIGDINFRLEMCVDHRPGYSVSWDNDGTDEQDDAVDRLMSDLVQSLGFDAGSIVKPEVVADPSDILNAIHLRDAALTALEKVPNAPPESWDEMPDD
;
A
#
# COMPACT_ATOMS: atom_id res chain seq x y z
N MET A 1 15.08 -3.71 5.76
CA MET A 1 14.06 -4.47 5.01
C MET A 1 13.55 -5.68 5.80
N ILE A 2 14.38 -6.65 6.20
CA ILE A 2 13.97 -7.73 7.13
C ILE A 2 14.81 -7.65 8.41
N ALA A 3 14.17 -7.65 9.58
CA ALA A 3 14.87 -7.57 10.87
C ALA A 3 15.63 -8.88 11.19
N PRO A 4 16.76 -8.81 11.91
CA PRO A 4 17.40 -10.01 12.44
C PRO A 4 16.43 -10.81 13.34
N GLY A 5 16.24 -12.09 13.03
CA GLY A 5 15.29 -12.94 13.76
C GLY A 5 13.84 -12.87 13.26
N CYS A 6 13.58 -12.16 12.15
CA CYS A 6 12.26 -12.11 11.54
C CYS A 6 11.78 -13.51 11.16
N GLN A 7 10.55 -13.83 11.57
CA GLN A 7 9.88 -15.06 11.21
C GLN A 7 8.85 -14.78 10.12
N VAL A 8 9.11 -15.32 8.92
CA VAL A 8 8.21 -15.26 7.77
C VAL A 8 7.81 -16.68 7.41
N VAL A 9 6.52 -16.99 7.50
CA VAL A 9 5.97 -18.32 7.15
C VAL A 9 4.89 -18.11 6.10
N LEU A 10 5.28 -18.28 4.84
CA LEU A 10 4.44 -18.05 3.66
C LEU A 10 4.55 -19.24 2.71
N ASP A 11 3.49 -19.47 1.93
CA ASP A 11 3.52 -20.40 0.79
C ASP A 11 4.13 -19.76 -0.47
N GLU A 12 4.32 -20.58 -1.52
CA GLU A 12 4.94 -20.17 -2.79
C GLU A 12 4.18 -19.05 -3.52
N ARG A 13 2.86 -18.90 -3.28
CA ARG A 13 2.02 -17.86 -3.89
C ARG A 13 2.03 -16.58 -3.08
N GLN A 14 2.19 -16.70 -1.77
CA GLN A 14 2.24 -15.59 -0.84
C GLN A 14 3.58 -14.86 -0.87
N PHE A 15 4.69 -15.56 -1.12
CA PHE A 15 6.02 -14.95 -1.11
C PHE A 15 6.22 -13.82 -2.13
N PRO A 16 5.79 -13.94 -3.41
CA PRO A 16 5.86 -12.82 -4.37
C PRO A 16 5.05 -11.60 -3.94
N ILE A 17 3.90 -11.81 -3.29
CA ILE A 17 3.06 -10.72 -2.78
C ILE A 17 3.81 -9.94 -1.71
N LEU A 18 4.46 -10.63 -0.76
CA LEU A 18 5.29 -9.96 0.25
C LEU A 18 6.39 -9.10 -0.39
N LEU A 19 7.09 -9.62 -1.41
CA LEU A 19 8.16 -8.88 -2.08
C LEU A 19 7.65 -7.59 -2.73
N GLU A 20 6.53 -7.65 -3.45
CA GLU A 20 5.92 -6.49 -4.10
C GLU A 20 5.59 -5.38 -3.09
N TYR A 21 5.06 -5.75 -1.92
CA TYR A 21 4.76 -4.78 -0.86
C TYR A 21 6.03 -4.21 -0.20
N LEU A 22 7.08 -5.02 -0.02
CA LEU A 22 8.35 -4.53 0.50
C LEU A 22 9.01 -3.53 -0.47
N GLU A 23 8.87 -3.74 -1.78
CA GLU A 23 9.33 -2.80 -2.80
C GLU A 23 8.57 -1.47 -2.70
N ARG A 24 7.23 -1.50 -2.62
CA ARG A 24 6.41 -0.29 -2.43
C ARG A 24 6.72 0.47 -1.15
N ILE A 25 7.00 -0.24 -0.05
CA ILE A 25 7.41 0.39 1.21
C ILE A 25 8.78 1.08 1.04
N ALA A 26 9.70 0.49 0.27
CA ALA A 26 10.99 1.10 -0.02
C ALA A 26 10.85 2.40 -0.85
N GLU A 27 9.79 2.56 -1.64
CA GLU A 27 9.50 3.78 -2.41
C GLU A 27 9.01 4.94 -1.55
N ILE A 28 8.54 4.70 -0.32
CA ILE A 28 8.16 5.76 0.63
C ILE A 28 9.38 6.62 1.00
N GLY A 29 10.59 6.04 0.93
CA GLY A 29 11.85 6.71 1.18
C GLY A 29 12.73 5.95 2.19
N ASP A 30 13.82 6.58 2.60
CA ASP A 30 14.73 6.02 3.59
C ASP A 30 14.16 6.19 5.01
N ILE A 31 13.31 5.24 5.41
CA ILE A 31 12.59 5.22 6.69
C ILE A 31 13.11 4.14 7.65
N ASN A 32 14.27 3.55 7.37
CA ASN A 32 14.82 2.41 8.13
C ASN A 32 13.79 1.27 8.38
N PHE A 33 12.94 0.98 7.40
CA PHE A 33 11.88 -0.03 7.56
C PHE A 33 12.42 -1.43 7.86
N ARG A 34 11.79 -2.08 8.83
CA ARG A 34 12.11 -3.43 9.32
C ARG A 34 10.84 -4.23 9.53
N LEU A 35 10.67 -5.27 8.72
CA LEU A 35 9.70 -6.31 9.03
C LEU A 35 10.24 -7.19 10.17
N GLU A 36 9.48 -7.33 11.25
CA GLU A 36 9.87 -8.11 12.41
C GLU A 36 9.14 -9.47 12.47
N MET A 37 7.89 -9.53 12.02
CA MET A 37 7.10 -10.76 12.03
C MET A 37 6.05 -10.74 10.92
N CYS A 38 5.86 -11.88 10.25
CA CYS A 38 4.79 -12.10 9.28
C CYS A 38 4.40 -13.59 9.23
N VAL A 39 3.47 -14.00 10.09
CA VAL A 39 3.10 -15.40 10.29
C VAL A 39 1.58 -15.59 10.28
N ASP A 40 1.11 -16.54 9.49
CA ASP A 40 -0.28 -17.04 9.51
C ASP A 40 -0.41 -18.21 10.52
N HIS A 41 -1.29 -18.07 11.51
CA HIS A 41 -1.49 -19.06 12.60
C HIS A 41 -2.72 -19.96 12.42
N ARG A 42 -3.64 -19.62 11.50
CA ARG A 42 -4.90 -20.35 11.18
C ARG A 42 -5.57 -21.07 12.38
N PRO A 43 -6.46 -20.39 13.13
CA PRO A 43 -6.94 -19.02 12.93
C PRO A 43 -6.01 -17.96 13.52
N GLY A 44 -6.05 -16.76 12.96
CA GLY A 44 -5.26 -15.61 13.39
C GLY A 44 -3.97 -15.44 12.60
N TYR A 45 -3.37 -14.26 12.72
CA TYR A 45 -2.07 -13.95 12.18
C TYR A 45 -1.31 -13.04 13.14
N SER A 46 0.02 -13.00 12.98
CA SER A 46 0.90 -12.08 13.69
C SER A 46 1.76 -11.35 12.67
N VAL A 47 1.58 -10.03 12.58
CA VAL A 47 2.37 -9.15 11.74
C VAL A 47 2.90 -8.00 12.61
N SER A 48 4.20 -7.77 12.59
CA SER A 48 4.83 -6.64 13.26
C SER A 48 5.95 -6.07 12.41
N TRP A 49 6.08 -4.76 12.46
CA TRP A 49 7.02 -3.98 11.67
C TRP A 49 7.39 -2.72 12.45
N ASP A 50 8.54 -2.16 12.10
CA ASP A 50 9.10 -0.96 12.70
C ASP A 50 9.69 -0.07 11.61
N ASN A 51 9.62 1.24 11.79
CA ASN A 51 10.26 2.23 10.93
C ASN A 51 10.62 3.47 11.76
N ASP A 52 11.60 4.23 11.27
CA ASP A 52 12.01 5.51 11.87
C ASP A 52 11.47 6.69 11.02
N GLY A 53 10.26 6.54 10.49
CA GLY A 53 9.62 7.52 9.60
C GLY A 53 9.05 8.72 10.35
N THR A 54 8.49 9.67 9.60
CA THR A 54 7.54 10.65 10.15
C THR A 54 6.17 10.03 10.32
N ASP A 55 5.29 10.65 11.12
CA ASP A 55 3.90 10.22 11.30
C ASP A 55 3.18 9.97 9.95
N GLU A 56 3.42 10.81 8.92
CA GLU A 56 2.83 10.60 7.59
C GLU A 56 3.39 9.37 6.86
N GLN A 57 4.66 9.02 7.09
CA GLN A 57 5.29 7.85 6.51
C GLN A 57 4.84 6.58 7.23
N ASP A 58 4.72 6.62 8.56
CA ASP A 58 4.17 5.54 9.38
C ASP A 58 2.76 5.20 8.91
N ASP A 59 1.91 6.22 8.74
CA ASP A 59 0.56 6.12 8.19
C ASP A 59 0.52 5.46 6.79
N ALA A 60 1.53 5.73 5.96
CA ALA A 60 1.62 5.14 4.63
C ALA A 60 2.03 3.66 4.71
N VAL A 61 2.98 3.32 5.59
CA VAL A 61 3.38 1.93 5.84
C VAL A 61 2.22 1.14 6.44
N ASP A 62 1.47 1.70 7.39
CA ASP A 62 0.33 1.05 8.05
C ASP A 62 -0.73 0.60 7.03
N ARG A 63 -1.04 1.47 6.06
CA ARG A 63 -1.98 1.15 4.97
C ARG A 63 -1.46 0.01 4.10
N LEU A 64 -0.19 0.06 3.70
CA LEU A 64 0.43 -1.00 2.90
C LEU A 64 0.47 -2.32 3.64
N MET A 65 0.75 -2.32 4.94
CA MET A 65 0.79 -3.54 5.77
C MET A 65 -0.61 -4.13 5.98
N SER A 66 -1.63 -3.30 6.15
CA SER A 66 -3.04 -3.74 6.18
C SER A 66 -3.49 -4.37 4.86
N ASP A 67 -3.07 -3.79 3.73
CA ASP A 67 -3.37 -4.32 2.40
C ASP A 67 -2.58 -5.61 2.12
N LEU A 68 -1.34 -5.71 2.60
CA LEU A 68 -0.52 -6.93 2.53
C LEU A 68 -1.21 -8.10 3.23
N VAL A 69 -1.66 -7.91 4.48
CA VAL A 69 -2.36 -8.95 5.26
C VAL A 69 -3.58 -9.50 4.50
N GLN A 70 -4.37 -8.61 3.91
CA GLN A 70 -5.53 -9.00 3.11
C GLN A 70 -5.11 -9.76 1.85
N SER A 71 -4.10 -9.28 1.14
CA SER A 71 -3.58 -9.89 -0.09
C SER A 71 -2.93 -11.25 0.14
N LEU A 72 -2.31 -11.45 1.30
CA LEU A 72 -1.78 -12.75 1.75
C LEU A 72 -2.88 -13.72 2.15
N GLY A 73 -4.13 -13.26 2.30
CA GLY A 73 -5.26 -14.09 2.70
C GLY A 73 -5.19 -14.54 4.16
N PHE A 74 -4.53 -13.76 5.03
CA PHE A 74 -4.43 -14.08 6.45
C PHE A 74 -5.81 -14.00 7.11
N ASP A 75 -6.25 -15.09 7.71
CA ASP A 75 -7.58 -15.21 8.30
C ASP A 75 -7.53 -14.87 9.80
N ALA A 76 -7.94 -13.66 10.18
CA ALA A 76 -8.11 -13.27 11.58
C ALA A 76 -9.42 -13.76 12.22
N GLY A 77 -10.23 -14.55 11.52
CA GLY A 77 -11.61 -14.82 11.95
C GLY A 77 -12.52 -13.59 11.91
N SER A 78 -12.04 -12.45 11.40
CA SER A 78 -12.79 -11.21 11.19
C SER A 78 -12.93 -10.92 9.70
N ILE A 79 -13.56 -11.86 8.99
CA ILE A 79 -14.07 -11.60 7.65
C ILE A 79 -15.15 -10.50 7.76
N VAL A 80 -14.87 -9.30 7.26
CA VAL A 80 -15.88 -8.22 7.20
C VAL A 80 -16.92 -8.48 6.10
N LYS A 81 -16.71 -9.45 5.19
CA LYS A 81 -17.73 -10.07 4.31
C LYS A 81 -17.18 -11.31 3.58
N PRO A 82 -17.79 -12.50 3.70
CA PRO A 82 -17.25 -13.75 3.13
C PRO A 82 -17.30 -13.86 1.61
N GLU A 83 -17.92 -12.91 0.91
CA GLU A 83 -18.14 -12.96 -0.54
C GLU A 83 -17.37 -11.87 -1.32
N VAL A 84 -16.52 -11.09 -0.66
CA VAL A 84 -15.61 -10.15 -1.34
C VAL A 84 -14.18 -10.61 -1.05
N VAL A 85 -13.80 -11.73 -1.65
CA VAL A 85 -12.40 -11.93 -2.02
C VAL A 85 -12.21 -10.97 -3.18
N ALA A 86 -11.63 -9.79 -2.94
CA ALA A 86 -11.17 -8.98 -4.05
C ALA A 86 -10.16 -9.86 -4.81
N ASP A 87 -10.47 -10.19 -6.06
CA ASP A 87 -9.57 -10.96 -6.90
C ASP A 87 -8.21 -10.24 -6.86
N PRO A 88 -7.07 -10.94 -6.66
CA PRO A 88 -5.76 -10.30 -6.72
C PRO A 88 -5.60 -9.43 -7.97
N SER A 89 -6.23 -9.82 -9.07
CA SER A 89 -6.32 -9.05 -10.32
C SER A 89 -7.15 -7.77 -10.17
N ASP A 90 -8.24 -7.77 -9.40
CA ASP A 90 -9.08 -6.60 -9.14
C ASP A 90 -8.37 -5.58 -8.25
N ILE A 91 -7.59 -6.03 -7.27
CA ILE A 91 -6.72 -5.17 -6.44
C ILE A 91 -5.62 -4.56 -7.31
N LEU A 92 -4.93 -5.37 -8.12
CA LEU A 92 -3.87 -4.90 -9.03
C LEU A 92 -4.43 -3.93 -10.10
N ASN A 93 -5.64 -4.18 -10.61
CA ASN A 93 -6.32 -3.31 -11.58
C ASN A 93 -6.73 -1.97 -10.96
N ALA A 94 -7.23 -1.96 -9.71
CA ALA A 94 -7.57 -0.72 -9.01
C ALA A 94 -6.34 0.17 -8.78
N ILE A 95 -5.17 -0.44 -8.53
CA ILE A 95 -3.90 0.27 -8.37
C ILE A 95 -3.40 0.83 -9.70
N HIS A 96 -3.45 0.07 -10.80
CA HIS A 96 -3.08 0.56 -12.13
C HIS A 96 -3.94 1.75 -12.58
N LEU A 97 -5.22 1.78 -12.22
CA LEU A 97 -6.09 2.93 -12.49
C LEU A 97 -5.70 4.17 -11.69
N ARG A 98 -5.17 4.01 -10.47
CA ARG A 98 -4.68 5.12 -9.64
C ARG A 98 -3.38 5.70 -10.19
N ASP A 99 -2.45 4.87 -10.67
CA ASP A 99 -1.20 5.33 -11.30
C ASP A 99 -1.44 6.02 -12.64
N ALA A 100 -2.40 5.54 -13.42
CA ALA A 100 -2.85 6.22 -14.63
C ALA A 100 -3.45 7.60 -14.33
N ALA A 101 -4.20 7.74 -13.23
CA ALA A 101 -4.78 9.02 -12.81
C ALA A 101 -3.71 10.01 -12.30
N LEU A 102 -2.72 9.55 -11.54
CA LEU A 102 -1.58 10.36 -11.09
C LEU A 102 -0.70 10.80 -12.27
N THR A 103 -0.44 9.91 -13.23
CA THR A 103 0.27 10.22 -14.48
C THR A 103 -0.49 11.22 -15.35
N ALA A 104 -1.82 11.19 -15.33
CA ALA A 104 -2.65 12.16 -16.04
C ALA A 104 -2.63 13.55 -15.38
N LEU A 105 -2.52 13.62 -14.05
CA LEU A 105 -2.37 14.86 -13.30
C LEU A 105 -0.99 15.52 -13.51
N GLU A 106 0.10 14.75 -13.60
CA GLU A 106 1.44 15.28 -13.93
C GLU A 106 1.54 15.84 -15.37
N LYS A 107 0.69 15.35 -16.28
CA LYS A 107 0.67 15.81 -17.67
C LYS A 107 -0.22 17.02 -17.91
N VAL A 108 -0.86 17.59 -16.87
CA VAL A 108 -1.56 18.87 -17.01
C VAL A 108 -0.48 19.96 -17.11
N PRO A 109 -0.26 20.58 -18.28
CA PRO A 109 0.61 21.73 -18.34
C PRO A 109 0.04 22.80 -17.41
N ASN A 110 0.91 23.35 -16.56
CA ASN A 110 0.61 24.50 -15.71
C ASN A 110 0.40 25.72 -16.62
N ALA A 111 -0.73 25.77 -17.31
CA ALA A 111 -1.17 26.94 -18.04
C ALA A 111 -1.48 28.01 -16.98
N PRO A 112 -0.96 29.24 -17.11
CA PRO A 112 -1.37 30.32 -16.24
C PRO A 112 -2.90 30.43 -16.29
N PRO A 113 -3.56 30.73 -15.16
CA PRO A 113 -5.01 30.88 -15.16
C PRO A 113 -5.40 31.90 -16.23
N GLU A 114 -6.29 31.51 -17.15
CA GLU A 114 -6.88 32.44 -18.10
C GLU A 114 -7.46 33.62 -17.32
N SER A 115 -7.07 34.84 -17.69
CA SER A 115 -7.63 36.06 -17.13
C SER A 115 -9.07 36.18 -17.64
N TRP A 116 -9.99 35.55 -16.93
CA TRP A 116 -11.42 35.69 -17.20
C TRP A 116 -11.87 37.10 -16.83
N ASP A 117 -12.04 37.89 -17.88
CA ASP A 117 -12.92 39.05 -18.01
C ASP A 117 -12.66 40.25 -17.07
N GLU A 118 -11.87 41.17 -17.61
CA GLU A 118 -12.01 42.62 -17.45
C GLU A 118 -13.50 43.00 -17.39
N MET A 119 -13.98 43.45 -16.22
CA MET A 119 -15.30 44.08 -16.12
C MET A 119 -15.28 45.37 -16.94
N PRO A 120 -16.23 45.60 -17.87
CA PRO A 120 -16.36 46.92 -18.47
C PRO A 120 -16.86 47.91 -17.40
N ASP A 121 -16.09 48.97 -17.19
CA ASP A 121 -16.48 50.13 -16.40
C ASP A 121 -17.63 50.86 -17.09
N ASP A 122 -18.78 50.95 -16.41
CA ASP A 122 -19.84 51.96 -16.65
C ASP A 122 -20.40 52.45 -15.31
#